data_AF-A0A7C9EP77-F1
#
_entry.id   AF-A0A7C9EP77-F1
#
_cell.length_a   1.000
_cell.length_b   1.000
_cell.length_c   1.000
_cell.angle_alpha   90.00
_cell.angle_beta   90.00
_cell.angle_gamma   90.00
#
_symmetry.space_group_name_H-M   'P 1'
#
loop_
_entity.id
_entity.type
_entity.pdbx_description
1 polymer ?
#
loop_
_entity_poly.entity_id
_entity_poly.type
_entity_poly.pdbx_seq_one_letter_code
_entity_poly.pdbx_strand_id
1 'polypeptide(L)'
;TTSRQGKETLYAKISPLGSPGISMKPELDGWIQKGKKVSVAELSRIIQDLRKRKRYTQALEVSEWMDEKGVCKFRPTEHAIQLDLIGRVRGFASAESYFNSLTEENKTSKTYGALLNCYVRQRQIDKSLSHLR
;
A
#
# COMPACT_ATOMS: atom_id res chain seq x y z
N THR A 1 8.16 32.57 -26.17
CA THR A 1 8.54 31.16 -25.93
C THR A 1 7.53 30.55 -24.99
N THR A 2 6.56 29.80 -25.51
CA THR A 2 5.50 29.18 -24.72
C THR A 2 6.08 27.99 -23.96
N SER A 3 6.40 28.18 -22.67
CA SER A 3 6.82 27.06 -21.83
C SER A 3 5.66 26.09 -21.72
N ARG A 4 5.85 24.87 -22.24
CA ARG A 4 4.92 23.76 -22.07
C ARG A 4 4.98 23.33 -20.60
N GLN A 5 4.29 24.06 -19.73
CA GLN A 5 4.11 23.68 -18.33
C GLN A 5 3.32 22.37 -18.35
N GLY A 6 4.03 21.24 -18.29
CA GLY A 6 3.42 19.94 -18.13
C GLY A 6 2.54 20.00 -16.89
N LYS A 7 1.26 19.59 -17.01
CA LYS A 7 0.34 19.54 -15.87
C LYS A 7 1.03 18.83 -14.71
N GLU A 8 1.24 19.54 -13.61
CA GLU A 8 1.81 18.97 -12.40
C GLU A 8 0.92 17.79 -11.97
N THR A 9 1.49 16.58 -11.86
CA THR A 9 0.79 15.37 -11.38
C THR A 9 1.36 14.93 -10.05
N LEU A 10 0.54 14.24 -9.25
CA LEU A 10 1.01 13.69 -7.98
C LEU A 10 2.15 12.68 -8.21
N TYR A 11 2.00 11.84 -9.24
CA TYR A 11 3.05 10.90 -9.66
C TYR A 11 4.40 11.58 -9.92
N ALA A 12 4.41 12.72 -10.61
CA ALA A 12 5.65 13.44 -10.92
C ALA A 12 6.35 14.01 -9.68
N LYS A 13 5.61 14.33 -8.61
CA LYS A 13 6.21 14.76 -7.33
C LYS A 13 6.86 13.62 -6.56
N ILE A 14 6.21 12.47 -6.55
CA ILE A 14 6.59 11.38 -5.64
C ILE A 14 7.53 10.35 -6.28
N SER A 15 7.47 10.20 -7.61
CA SER A 15 8.33 9.26 -8.35
C SER A 15 9.83 9.54 -8.12
N PRO A 16 10.31 10.82 -8.12
CA PRO A 16 11.70 11.16 -7.86
C PRO A 16 12.19 10.88 -6.43
N LEU A 17 11.29 10.66 -5.47
CA LEU A 17 11.65 10.42 -4.05
C LEU A 17 12.20 9.00 -3.83
N GLY A 18 13.13 8.55 -4.67
CA GLY A 18 13.62 7.17 -4.73
C GLY A 18 14.36 6.69 -3.48
N SER A 19 14.85 7.60 -2.65
CA SER A 19 15.56 7.26 -1.41
C SER A 19 14.60 6.63 -0.38
N PRO A 20 14.88 5.42 0.13
CA PRO A 20 13.97 4.69 1.04
C PRO A 20 13.61 5.42 2.34
N GLY A 21 14.42 6.39 2.78
CA GLY A 21 14.19 7.17 3.99
C GLY A 21 13.34 8.44 3.80
N ILE A 22 12.94 8.77 2.57
CA ILE A 22 12.09 9.94 2.31
C ILE A 22 10.62 9.51 2.42
N SER A 23 9.91 10.11 3.38
CA SER A 23 8.48 9.86 3.55
C SER A 23 7.66 10.51 2.43
N MET A 24 6.65 9.80 1.96
CA MET A 24 5.74 10.27 0.90
C MET A 24 4.58 11.12 1.45
N LYS A 25 4.30 11.02 2.76
CA LYS A 25 3.15 11.68 3.40
C LYS A 25 3.13 13.21 3.25
N PRO A 26 4.26 13.95 3.41
CA PRO A 26 4.25 15.41 3.26
C PRO A 26 3.81 15.87 1.88
N GLU A 27 4.20 15.14 0.82
CA GLU A 27 3.82 15.49 -0.55
C GLU A 27 2.35 15.17 -0.84
N LEU A 28 1.84 14.09 -0.27
CA LEU A 28 0.42 13.73 -0.36
C LEU A 28 -0.46 14.75 0.37
N ASP A 29 -0.08 15.15 1.58
CA ASP A 29 -0.77 16.18 2.35
C ASP A 29 -0.71 17.54 1.66
N GLY A 30 0.48 17.95 1.20
CA GLY A 30 0.67 19.19 0.45
C GLY A 30 -0.13 19.22 -0.87
N TRP A 31 -0.41 18.06 -1.47
CA TRP A 31 -1.26 17.96 -2.64
C TRP A 31 -2.72 18.31 -2.33
N ILE A 32 -3.29 17.70 -1.28
CA ILE A 32 -4.67 17.99 -0.85
C ILE A 32 -4.79 19.42 -0.35
N GLN A 33 -3.82 19.94 0.40
CA GLN A 33 -3.82 21.31 0.92
C GLN A 33 -3.88 22.37 -0.19
N LYS A 34 -3.32 22.06 -1.37
CA LYS A 34 -3.44 22.92 -2.58
C LYS A 34 -4.80 22.82 -3.28
N GLY A 35 -5.79 22.16 -2.66
CA GLY A 35 -7.11 21.92 -3.23
C GLY A 35 -7.12 20.90 -4.38
N LYS A 36 -6.02 20.16 -4.57
CA LYS A 36 -5.94 19.19 -5.66
C LYS A 36 -6.58 17.87 -5.24
N LYS A 37 -7.36 17.31 -6.16
CA LYS A 37 -8.02 16.02 -5.95
C LYS A 37 -6.99 14.89 -6.08
N VAL A 38 -7.13 13.90 -5.22
CA VAL A 38 -6.49 12.59 -5.35
C VAL A 38 -7.56 11.56 -5.71
N SER A 39 -7.21 10.58 -6.53
CA SER A 39 -8.12 9.47 -6.83
C SER A 39 -7.51 8.14 -6.41
N VAL A 40 -8.36 7.21 -5.96
CA VAL A 40 -7.96 5.84 -5.62
C VAL A 40 -7.20 5.19 -6.79
N ALA A 41 -7.67 5.39 -8.03
CA ALA A 41 -7.01 4.83 -9.21
C ALA A 41 -5.60 5.38 -9.43
N GLU A 42 -5.35 6.66 -9.15
CA GLU A 42 -4.02 7.25 -9.22
C GLU A 42 -3.10 6.68 -8.13
N LEU A 43 -3.57 6.64 -6.88
CA LEU A 43 -2.80 6.12 -5.75
C LEU A 43 -2.51 4.62 -5.89
N SER A 44 -3.46 3.82 -6.40
CA SER A 44 -3.24 2.40 -6.70
C SER A 44 -2.16 2.19 -7.77
N ARG A 45 -2.10 3.06 -8.80
CA ARG A 45 -1.02 3.01 -9.82
C ARG A 45 0.32 3.38 -9.20
N ILE A 46 0.35 4.37 -8.32
CA ILE A 46 1.54 4.78 -7.56
C ILE A 46 2.06 3.61 -6.73
N ILE A 47 1.19 3.00 -5.91
CA ILE A 47 1.53 1.83 -5.08
C ILE A 47 2.08 0.70 -5.95
N GLN A 48 1.45 0.43 -7.11
CA GLN A 48 1.92 -0.62 -8.02
C GLN A 48 3.31 -0.33 -8.59
N ASP A 49 3.59 0.90 -9.01
CA ASP A 49 4.90 1.30 -9.52
C ASP A 49 5.99 1.22 -8.44
N LEU A 50 5.69 1.69 -7.23
CA LEU A 50 6.60 1.58 -6.08
C LEU A 50 6.92 0.11 -5.76
N ARG A 51 5.92 -0.78 -5.80
CA ARG A 51 6.11 -2.23 -5.61
C ARG A 51 6.98 -2.84 -6.71
N LYS A 52 6.78 -2.46 -7.98
CA LYS A 52 7.63 -2.90 -9.11
C LYS A 52 9.09 -2.50 -8.91
N ARG A 53 9.32 -1.31 -8.35
CA ARG A 53 10.65 -0.76 -8.02
C ARG A 53 11.19 -1.25 -6.67
N LYS A 54 10.52 -2.20 -6.00
CA LYS A 54 10.86 -2.73 -4.67
C LYS A 54 10.90 -1.66 -3.55
N ARG A 55 10.26 -0.51 -3.75
CA ARG A 55 10.11 0.59 -2.78
C ARG A 55 8.94 0.30 -1.83
N TYR A 56 9.00 -0.82 -1.11
CA TYR A 56 7.87 -1.34 -0.32
C TYR A 56 7.49 -0.44 0.86
N THR A 57 8.45 0.18 1.54
CA THR A 57 8.20 1.11 2.65
C THR A 57 7.34 2.28 2.19
N GLN A 58 7.70 2.92 1.09
CA GLN A 58 6.95 4.04 0.53
C GLN A 58 5.60 3.62 -0.05
N ALA A 59 5.51 2.42 -0.63
CA ALA A 59 4.23 1.86 -1.04
C ALA A 59 3.28 1.66 0.17
N LEU A 60 3.82 1.17 1.30
CA LEU A 60 3.07 1.04 2.54
C LEU A 60 2.63 2.40 3.08
N GLU A 61 3.52 3.41 3.11
CA GLU A 61 3.17 4.76 3.55
C GLU A 61 2.01 5.37 2.75
N VAL A 62 2.02 5.22 1.42
CA VAL A 62 0.93 5.71 0.56
C VAL A 62 -0.39 5.01 0.89
N SER A 63 -0.34 3.70 1.10
CA SER A 63 -1.52 2.89 1.42
C SER A 63 -2.06 3.20 2.82
N GLU A 64 -1.21 3.40 3.82
CA GLU A 64 -1.61 3.86 5.16
C GLU A 64 -2.19 5.26 5.13
N TRP A 65 -1.58 6.17 4.38
CA TRP A 65 -2.10 7.53 4.21
C TRP A 65 -3.49 7.52 3.54
N MET A 66 -3.75 6.62 2.59
CA MET A 66 -5.08 6.47 1.99
C MET A 66 -6.16 6.11 3.02
N ASP A 67 -5.84 5.21 3.94
CA ASP A 67 -6.72 4.78 5.02
C ASP A 67 -6.90 5.89 6.06
N GLU A 68 -5.80 6.49 6.53
CA GLU A 68 -5.78 7.59 7.51
C GLU A 68 -6.59 8.81 7.04
N LYS A 69 -6.52 9.16 5.76
CA LYS A 69 -7.25 10.31 5.19
C LYS A 69 -8.65 9.96 4.71
N GLY A 70 -9.07 8.70 4.83
CA GLY A 70 -10.38 8.25 4.36
C GLY A 70 -10.57 8.46 2.86
N VAL A 71 -9.50 8.35 2.06
CA VAL A 71 -9.58 8.53 0.59
C VAL A 71 -10.56 7.53 -0.03
N CYS A 72 -10.63 6.34 0.54
CA CYS A 72 -11.67 5.36 0.26
C CYS A 72 -11.87 4.41 1.44
N LYS A 73 -13.07 3.85 1.56
CA LYS A 73 -13.29 2.66 2.38
C LYS A 73 -12.55 1.49 1.74
N PHE A 74 -11.62 0.89 2.47
CA PHE A 74 -10.90 -0.29 1.98
C PHE A 74 -11.86 -1.44 1.76
N ARG A 75 -11.75 -2.08 0.59
CA ARG A 75 -12.45 -3.32 0.26
C ARG A 75 -11.44 -4.47 0.42
N PRO A 76 -11.86 -5.74 0.27
CA PRO A 76 -10.94 -6.86 0.43
C PRO A 76 -9.71 -6.80 -0.48
N THR A 77 -9.79 -6.13 -1.64
CA THR A 77 -8.63 -5.92 -2.54
C THR A 77 -7.60 -4.98 -1.92
N GLU A 78 -8.02 -3.82 -1.40
CA GLU A 78 -7.13 -2.85 -0.76
C GLU A 78 -6.52 -3.45 0.52
N HIS A 79 -7.32 -4.15 1.32
CA HIS A 79 -6.82 -4.88 2.49
C HIS A 79 -5.76 -5.94 2.13
N ALA A 80 -5.94 -6.68 1.04
CA ALA A 80 -4.94 -7.66 0.60
C ALA A 80 -3.62 -7.01 0.16
N ILE A 81 -3.69 -5.82 -0.48
CA ILE A 81 -2.50 -5.04 -0.84
C ILE A 81 -1.79 -4.53 0.41
N GLN A 82 -2.54 -3.93 1.35
CA GLN A 82 -2.03 -3.44 2.62
C GLN A 82 -1.34 -4.55 3.42
N LEU A 83 -1.97 -5.73 3.49
CA LEU A 83 -1.43 -6.90 4.17
C LEU A 83 -0.12 -7.40 3.54
N ASP A 84 -0.04 -7.52 2.20
CA ASP A 84 1.22 -7.88 1.52
C ASP A 84 2.32 -6.86 1.82
N LEU A 85 2.00 -5.57 1.82
CA LEU A 85 2.96 -4.49 2.12
C LEU A 85 3.44 -4.53 3.57
N ILE A 86 2.53 -4.66 4.55
CA ILE A 86 2.87 -4.84 5.96
C ILE A 86 3.79 -6.05 6.12
N GLY A 87 3.43 -7.18 5.50
CA GLY A 87 4.23 -8.39 5.56
C GLY A 87 5.62 -8.27 4.95
N ARG A 88 5.83 -7.37 3.98
CA ARG A 88 7.14 -7.11 3.35
C ARG A 88 7.99 -6.14 4.15
N VAL A 89 7.38 -5.17 4.82
CA VAL A 89 8.07 -4.07 5.49
C VAL A 89 8.27 -4.36 6.98
N ARG A 90 7.25 -4.92 7.64
CA ARG A 90 7.19 -5.12 9.10
C ARG A 90 7.20 -6.60 9.50
N GLY A 91 7.12 -7.52 8.54
CA GLY A 91 7.18 -8.96 8.77
C GLY A 91 5.82 -9.62 9.01
N PHE A 92 5.82 -10.95 9.09
CA PHE A 92 4.57 -11.73 9.13
C PHE A 92 3.73 -11.49 10.38
N ALA A 93 4.36 -11.26 11.54
CA ALA A 93 3.62 -11.06 12.80
C ALA A 93 2.71 -9.82 12.73
N SER A 94 3.20 -8.73 12.15
CA SER A 94 2.39 -7.53 11.90
C SER A 94 1.30 -7.79 10.86
N ALA A 95 1.58 -8.59 9.83
CA ALA A 95 0.58 -8.94 8.82
C ALA A 95 -0.55 -9.82 9.40
N GLU A 96 -0.22 -10.76 10.29
CA GLU A 96 -1.16 -11.62 11.02
C GLU A 96 -2.03 -10.79 11.97
N SER A 97 -1.42 -9.87 12.73
CA SER A 97 -2.15 -8.92 13.59
C SER A 97 -3.13 -8.07 12.78
N TYR A 98 -2.69 -7.53 11.64
CA TYR A 98 -3.55 -6.76 10.74
C TYR A 98 -4.71 -7.62 10.19
N PHE A 99 -4.41 -8.84 9.72
CA PHE A 99 -5.45 -9.77 9.23
C PHE A 99 -6.51 -10.08 10.29
N ASN A 100 -6.07 -10.33 11.53
CA ASN A 100 -6.96 -10.65 12.64
C ASN A 100 -7.86 -9.48 13.04
N SER A 101 -7.41 -8.23 12.84
CA SER A 101 -8.23 -7.03 13.05
C SER A 101 -9.28 -6.77 11.96
N LEU A 102 -9.22 -7.48 10.82
CA LEU A 102 -10.22 -7.32 9.76
C LEU A 102 -11.58 -7.86 10.20
N THR A 103 -12.64 -7.21 9.72
CA THR A 103 -13.99 -7.77 9.80
C THR A 103 -14.09 -9.06 8.98
N GLU A 104 -15.03 -9.94 9.33
CA GLU A 104 -15.24 -11.20 8.61
C GLU A 104 -15.54 -11.02 7.11
N GLU A 105 -16.27 -9.96 6.74
CA GLU A 105 -16.52 -9.58 5.34
C GLU A 105 -15.21 -9.34 4.55
N ASN A 106 -14.17 -8.86 5.22
CA ASN A 106 -12.88 -8.57 4.61
C ASN A 106 -11.89 -9.75 4.66
N LYS A 107 -12.21 -10.83 5.38
CA LYS A 107 -11.45 -12.09 5.40
C LYS A 107 -11.85 -12.99 4.23
N THR A 108 -11.47 -12.57 3.03
CA THR A 108 -11.78 -13.26 1.77
C THR A 108 -10.57 -14.05 1.25
N SER A 109 -10.76 -14.82 0.18
CA SER A 109 -9.67 -15.53 -0.51
C SER A 109 -8.49 -14.62 -0.89
N LYS A 110 -8.72 -13.33 -1.13
CA LYS A 110 -7.66 -12.35 -1.43
C LYS A 110 -6.77 -12.06 -0.22
N THR A 111 -7.38 -11.80 0.94
CA THR A 111 -6.64 -11.46 2.16
C THR A 111 -5.97 -12.71 2.76
N TYR A 112 -6.64 -13.87 2.71
CA TYR A 112 -6.00 -15.16 3.00
C TYR A 112 -4.82 -15.44 2.07
N GLY A 113 -4.99 -15.28 0.75
CA GLY A 113 -3.91 -15.48 -0.21
C GLY A 113 -2.71 -14.56 0.04
N ALA A 114 -2.95 -13.30 0.42
CA ALA A 114 -1.88 -12.38 0.81
C ALA A 114 -1.15 -12.84 2.09
N LEU A 115 -1.88 -13.35 3.08
CA LEU A 115 -1.30 -13.87 4.34
C LEU A 115 -0.48 -15.14 4.10
N LEU A 116 -1.00 -16.10 3.33
CA LEU A 116 -0.27 -17.31 2.96
C LEU A 116 1.01 -16.98 2.18
N ASN A 117 0.94 -16.07 1.21
CA ASN A 117 2.12 -15.59 0.49
C ASN A 117 3.14 -14.92 1.42
N CYS A 118 2.68 -14.23 2.47
CA CYS A 118 3.53 -13.64 3.49
C CYS A 118 4.30 -14.71 4.28
N TYR A 119 3.63 -15.79 4.68
CA TYR A 119 4.24 -16.93 5.38
C TYR A 119 5.25 -17.68 4.51
N VAL A 120 4.86 -18.06 3.29
CA VAL A 120 5.74 -18.76 2.36
C VAL A 120 7.01 -17.95 2.09
N ARG A 121 6.88 -16.64 1.85
CA ARG A 121 8.01 -15.73 1.62
C ARG A 121 8.99 -15.67 2.81
N GLN A 122 8.49 -15.84 4.03
CA GLN A 122 9.28 -15.81 5.27
C GLN A 122 9.59 -17.22 5.81
N ARG A 123 9.42 -18.26 4.97
CA ARG A 123 9.69 -19.67 5.29
C ARG A 123 8.90 -20.20 6.50
N GLN A 124 7.74 -19.62 6.78
CA GLN A 124 6.82 -20.06 7.84
C GLN A 124 5.81 -21.08 7.29
N ILE A 125 6.31 -22.22 6.80
CA ILE A 125 5.49 -23.20 6.09
C ILE A 125 4.41 -23.81 6.99
N ASP A 126 4.74 -24.12 8.26
CA ASP A 126 3.78 -24.70 9.20
C ASP A 126 2.57 -23.78 9.44
N LYS A 127 2.81 -22.46 9.56
CA LYS A 127 1.74 -21.45 9.64
C LYS A 127 0.92 -21.38 8.37
N SER A 128 1.55 -21.48 7.19
CA SER A 128 0.82 -21.49 5.92
C SER A 128 -0.12 -22.72 5.84
N LEU A 129 0.34 -23.89 6.29
CA LEU A 129 -0.43 -25.13 6.22
C LEU A 129 -1.58 -25.18 7.24
N SER A 130 -1.45 -24.54 8.41
CA SER A 130 -2.53 -24.53 9.41
C SER A 130 -3.80 -23.83 8.94
N HIS A 131 -3.72 -22.96 7.92
CA HIS A 131 -4.87 -22.26 7.34
C HIS A 131 -5.52 -22.98 6.15
N LEU A 132 -4.98 -24.13 5.73
CA LEU A 132 -5.50 -24.92 4.59
C LEU A 132 -6.29 -26.17 5.02
N ARG A 133 -6.56 -26.32 6.32
CA ARG A 133 -7.28 -27.47 6.88
C ARG A 133 -8.79 -27.30 6.83
#